data_AF-A0A0V8QKA2-F1
#
_entry.id   AF-A0A0V8QKA2-F1
#
_cell.length_a   1.000
_cell.length_b   1.000
_cell.length_c   1.000
_cell.angle_alpha   90.00
_cell.angle_beta   90.00
_cell.angle_gamma   90.00
#
_symmetry.space_group_name_H-M   'P 1'
#
loop_
_entity.id
_entity.type
_entity.pdbx_description
1 polymer ?
#
loop_
_entity_poly.entity_id
_entity_poly.type
_entity_poly.pdbx_seq_one_letter_code
_entity_poly.pdbx_strand_id
1 'polypeptide(L)'
;MADEIREHLATTQKGQTANTIGNCMIVFRADSMLRGVIRLNLLTERVDIVRDLGWRRMTAALTDTDMKYLRLYFEENYGITSNPKIEDALAIIANENRYHPIQDCLASLVWDKVPRIRGCLHHFLGAEQSDYVETCLTHFLLGAINRVFHPGCKYEEMLCLVGGE
;
A
#
# COMPACT_ATOMS: atom_id res chain seq x y z
N MET A 1 25.61 1.03 8.99
CA MET A 1 24.14 1.09 8.75
C MET A 1 23.37 1.62 9.96
N ALA A 2 23.13 0.87 11.05
CA ALA A 2 22.44 1.42 12.23
C ALA A 2 23.31 2.44 13.01
N ASP A 3 24.61 2.17 13.12
CA ASP A 3 25.54 3.07 13.82
C ASP A 3 25.71 4.43 13.11
N GLU A 4 25.73 4.44 11.77
CA GLU A 4 25.73 5.69 10.99
C GLU A 4 24.46 6.53 11.23
N ILE A 5 23.29 5.87 11.38
CA ILE A 5 22.04 6.56 11.66
C ILE A 5 22.07 7.15 13.07
N ARG A 6 22.64 6.44 14.05
CA ARG A 6 22.76 6.91 15.44
C ARG A 6 23.51 8.25 15.54
N GLU A 7 24.53 8.47 14.72
CA GLU A 7 25.28 9.74 14.68
C GLU A 7 24.42 10.95 14.29
N HIS A 8 23.33 10.71 13.55
CA HIS A 8 22.41 11.76 13.09
C HIS A 8 21.23 11.98 14.06
N LEU A 9 21.10 11.17 15.11
CA LEU A 9 20.01 11.30 16.07
C LEU A 9 20.32 12.39 17.10
N ALA A 10 19.33 13.24 17.36
CA ALA A 10 19.45 14.21 18.44
C ALA A 10 19.58 13.49 19.79
N THR A 11 20.50 13.94 20.64
CA THR A 11 20.72 13.41 21.98
C THR A 11 20.15 14.33 23.05
N THR A 12 19.82 13.76 24.20
CA THR A 12 19.50 14.48 25.43
C THR A 12 20.76 15.10 26.04
N GLN A 13 20.59 15.97 27.04
CA GLN A 13 21.70 16.51 27.83
C GLN A 13 22.55 15.43 28.52
N LYS A 14 22.00 14.22 28.73
CA LYS A 14 22.70 13.07 29.32
C LYS A 14 23.41 12.19 28.28
N GLY A 15 23.46 12.61 27.02
CA GLY A 15 24.10 11.85 25.93
C GLY A 15 23.29 10.66 25.40
N GLN A 16 22.09 10.40 25.94
CA GLN A 16 21.20 9.35 25.43
C GLN A 16 20.40 9.84 24.22
N THR A 17 20.03 8.95 23.30
CA THR A 17 19.14 9.29 22.17
C THR A 17 17.84 9.95 22.68
N ALA A 18 17.47 11.08 22.08
CA ALA A 18 16.24 11.77 22.46
C ALA A 18 14.99 11.07 21.91
N ASN A 19 13.98 10.92 22.77
CA ASN A 19 12.67 10.38 22.40
C ASN A 19 11.83 11.45 21.67
N THR A 20 12.07 11.64 20.37
CA THR A 20 11.39 12.65 19.55
C THR A 20 10.82 12.03 18.28
N ILE A 21 9.74 12.62 17.75
CA ILE A 21 9.18 12.23 16.44
C ILE A 21 10.26 12.37 15.36
N GLY A 22 11.07 13.44 15.43
CA GLY A 22 12.15 13.69 14.47
C GLY A 22 13.16 12.55 14.39
N ASN A 23 13.63 12.06 15.54
CA ASN A 23 14.52 10.89 15.57
C ASN A 23 13.84 9.64 15.01
N CYS A 24 12.57 9.40 15.35
CA CYS A 24 11.83 8.28 14.79
C CYS A 24 11.70 8.37 13.26
N MET A 25 11.46 9.57 12.72
CA MET A 25 11.37 9.82 11.29
C MET A 25 12.72 9.61 10.58
N ILE A 26 13.84 10.00 11.20
CA ILE A 26 15.18 9.71 10.68
C ILE A 26 15.34 8.19 10.53
N VAL A 27 15.02 7.43 11.57
CA VAL A 27 15.07 5.95 11.53
C VAL A 27 14.20 5.40 10.42
N PHE A 28 12.91 5.77 10.34
CA PHE A 28 12.02 5.26 9.30
C PHE A 28 12.46 5.61 7.87
N ARG A 29 13.20 6.71 7.66
CA ARG A 29 13.67 7.15 6.34
C ARG A 29 15.03 6.58 5.94
N ALA A 30 15.92 6.37 6.91
CA ALA A 30 17.30 6.00 6.65
C ALA A 30 17.58 4.50 6.87
N ASP A 31 16.87 3.86 7.80
CA ASP A 31 17.09 2.46 8.12
C ASP A 31 16.70 1.56 6.94
N SER A 32 17.66 0.77 6.47
CA SER A 32 17.47 -0.12 5.31
C SER A 32 16.34 -1.13 5.47
N MET A 33 16.05 -1.58 6.70
CA MET A 33 14.98 -2.52 7.03
C MET A 33 13.61 -1.83 7.04
N LEU A 34 13.54 -0.57 7.47
CA LEU A 34 12.26 0.14 7.65
C LEU A 34 11.89 1.09 6.48
N ARG A 35 12.88 1.55 5.71
CA ARG A 35 12.68 2.53 4.63
C ARG A 35 11.67 2.02 3.59
N GLY A 36 10.57 2.77 3.45
CA GLY A 36 9.51 2.50 2.47
C GLY A 36 8.63 1.29 2.78
N VAL A 37 8.80 0.64 3.93
CA VAL A 37 8.05 -0.57 4.29
C VAL A 37 6.67 -0.24 4.84
N ILE A 38 6.56 0.83 5.63
CA ILE A 38 5.30 1.29 6.19
C ILE A 38 4.61 2.22 5.19
N ARG A 39 3.41 1.86 4.74
CA ARG A 39 2.66 2.58 3.70
C ARG A 39 1.17 2.65 4.01
N LEU A 40 0.53 3.78 3.74
CA LEU A 40 -0.93 3.92 3.82
C LEU A 40 -1.57 3.37 2.54
N ASN A 41 -2.42 2.35 2.69
CA ASN A 41 -3.22 1.79 1.60
C ASN A 41 -4.50 2.60 1.44
N LEU A 42 -4.61 3.33 0.33
CA LEU A 42 -5.74 4.21 0.04
C LEU A 42 -7.02 3.45 -0.32
N LEU A 43 -6.93 2.17 -0.68
CA LEU A 43 -8.11 1.34 -0.95
C LEU A 43 -8.78 0.84 0.33
N THR A 44 -7.97 0.45 1.32
CA THR A 44 -8.46 -0.14 2.58
C THR A 44 -8.45 0.82 3.75
N GLU A 45 -7.83 2.01 3.57
CA GLU A 45 -7.58 3.02 4.59
C GLU A 45 -6.78 2.51 5.79
N ARG A 46 -5.97 1.46 5.58
CA ARG A 46 -5.11 0.85 6.60
C ARG A 46 -3.65 1.11 6.31
N VAL A 47 -2.85 1.12 7.37
CA VAL A 47 -1.39 1.07 7.23
C VAL A 47 -0.99 -0.38 6.97
N ASP A 48 -0.22 -0.59 5.91
CA ASP A 48 0.36 -1.87 5.54
C ASP A 48 1.87 -1.87 5.77
N ILE A 49 2.39 -3.06 6.06
CA ILE A 49 3.81 -3.40 5.98
C ILE A 49 3.99 -4.18 4.66
N VAL A 50 4.62 -3.55 3.67
CA VAL A 50 4.67 -4.04 2.28
C VAL A 50 5.91 -4.87 1.95
N ARG A 51 6.80 -5.07 2.92
CA ARG A 51 8.02 -5.89 2.79
C ARG A 51 8.21 -6.72 4.04
N ASP A 52 8.83 -7.87 3.89
CA ASP A 52 9.18 -8.72 5.03
C ASP A 52 10.16 -8.01 5.98
N LEU A 53 9.84 -8.05 7.28
CA LEU A 53 10.65 -7.50 8.37
C LEU A 53 11.29 -8.61 9.22
N GLY A 54 11.15 -9.88 8.84
CA GLY A 54 11.82 -11.02 9.45
C GLY A 54 11.03 -11.75 10.54
N TRP A 55 9.85 -11.25 10.92
CA TRP A 55 8.90 -11.99 11.77
C TRP A 55 7.69 -12.47 10.97
N ARG A 56 7.09 -13.56 11.43
CA ARG A 56 5.96 -14.18 10.74
C ARG A 56 4.71 -13.31 10.81
N ARG A 57 4.07 -13.08 9.66
CA ARG A 57 2.84 -12.29 9.50
C ARG A 57 1.79 -13.07 8.72
N MET A 58 0.52 -12.77 8.98
CA MET A 58 -0.64 -13.38 8.30
C MET A 58 -1.38 -12.42 7.37
N THR A 59 -1.07 -11.13 7.44
CA THR A 59 -1.74 -10.06 6.69
C THR A 59 -0.73 -8.96 6.40
N ALA A 60 -0.97 -8.18 5.34
CA ALA A 60 -0.19 -6.97 5.03
C ALA A 60 -0.48 -5.84 6.03
N ALA A 61 -1.72 -5.75 6.50
CA ALA A 61 -2.16 -4.71 7.44
C ALA A 61 -1.34 -4.75 8.73
N LEU A 62 -0.94 -3.58 9.21
CA LEU A 62 -0.24 -3.40 10.48
C LEU A 62 -1.10 -3.96 11.63
N THR A 63 -0.46 -4.71 12.53
CA THR A 63 -1.09 -5.30 13.70
C THR A 63 -0.43 -4.86 15.00
N ASP A 64 -1.08 -5.09 16.14
CA ASP A 64 -0.50 -4.83 17.47
C ASP A 64 0.79 -5.61 17.70
N THR A 65 0.90 -6.82 17.12
CA THR A 65 2.12 -7.63 17.19
C THR A 65 3.27 -6.96 16.42
N ASP A 66 2.98 -6.42 15.23
CA ASP A 66 3.97 -5.65 14.46
C ASP A 66 4.45 -4.43 15.25
N MET A 67 3.54 -3.72 15.93
CA MET A 67 3.90 -2.58 16.78
C MET A 67 4.83 -2.98 17.94
N LYS A 68 4.66 -4.16 18.54
CA LYS A 68 5.56 -4.66 19.58
C LYS A 68 6.96 -4.93 19.03
N TYR A 69 7.07 -5.57 17.86
CA TYR A 69 8.36 -5.80 17.22
C TYR A 69 9.05 -4.50 16.79
N LEU A 70 8.29 -3.54 16.25
CA LEU A 70 8.84 -2.23 15.91
C LEU A 70 9.35 -1.49 17.15
N ARG A 71 8.61 -1.50 18.26
CA ARG A 71 9.07 -0.88 19.51
C ARG A 71 10.35 -1.52 20.02
N LEU A 72 10.42 -2.85 20.03
CA LEU A 72 11.63 -3.59 20.40
C LEU A 72 12.81 -3.22 19.49
N TYR A 73 12.58 -3.17 18.17
CA TYR A 73 13.59 -2.80 17.19
C TYR A 73 14.13 -1.38 17.44
N PHE A 74 13.26 -0.41 17.73
CA PHE A 74 13.66 0.96 18.04
C PHE A 74 14.44 1.06 19.36
N GLU A 75 14.08 0.27 20.36
CA GLU A 75 14.78 0.20 21.63
C GLU A 75 16.19 -0.38 21.46
N GLU A 76 16.30 -1.56 20.87
CA GLU A 76 17.58 -2.29 20.73
C GLU A 76 18.54 -1.56 19.78
N ASN A 77 18.03 -1.02 18.67
CA ASN A 77 18.87 -0.42 17.64
C ASN A 77 19.11 1.07 17.83
N TYR A 78 18.22 1.81 18.51
CA TYR A 78 18.31 3.27 18.58
C TYR A 78 18.16 3.85 19.99
N GLY A 79 17.81 3.03 21.00
CA GLY A 79 17.53 3.50 22.35
C GLY A 79 16.28 4.39 22.45
N ILE A 80 15.38 4.31 21.46
CA ILE A 80 14.14 5.07 21.42
C ILE A 80 13.03 4.20 22.01
N THR A 81 12.38 4.69 23.07
CA THR A 81 11.43 3.91 23.88
C THR A 81 10.05 4.57 23.98
N SER A 82 9.88 5.77 23.44
CA SER A 82 8.60 6.48 23.51
C SER A 82 7.60 5.95 22.49
N ASN A 83 6.70 5.08 22.94
CA ASN A 83 5.63 4.51 22.12
C ASN A 83 4.79 5.56 21.36
N PRO A 84 4.31 6.65 21.99
CA PRO A 84 3.52 7.65 21.27
C PRO A 84 4.31 8.30 20.13
N LYS A 85 5.62 8.52 20.31
CA LYS A 85 6.47 9.16 19.29
C LYS A 85 6.76 8.22 18.11
N ILE A 86 6.88 6.92 18.39
CA ILE A 86 7.01 5.90 17.33
C ILE A 86 5.70 5.81 16.54
N GLU A 87 4.55 5.79 17.20
CA GLU A 87 3.24 5.76 16.56
C GLU A 87 2.95 7.00 15.71
N ASP A 88 3.22 8.19 16.25
CA ASP A 88 3.08 9.45 15.51
C ASP A 88 3.95 9.43 14.23
N ALA A 89 5.23 9.05 14.36
CA ALA A 89 6.14 8.96 13.24
C ALA A 89 5.72 7.89 12.21
N LEU A 90 5.21 6.76 12.69
CA LEU A 90 4.70 5.68 11.85
C LEU A 90 3.50 6.15 11.01
N ALA A 91 2.56 6.87 11.62
CA ALA A 91 1.41 7.43 10.93
C ALA A 91 1.84 8.47 9.87
N ILE A 92 2.80 9.34 10.20
CA ILE A 92 3.35 10.33 9.27
C ILE A 92 4.01 9.64 8.07
N ILE A 93 4.93 8.69 8.31
CA ILE A 93 5.65 8.03 7.21
C ILE A 93 4.73 7.15 6.36
N ALA A 94 3.70 6.52 6.96
CA ALA A 94 2.70 5.77 6.22
C ALA A 94 1.96 6.69 5.21
N ASN A 95 1.54 7.87 5.66
CA ASN A 95 0.84 8.85 4.83
C ASN A 95 1.73 9.46 3.75
N GLU A 96 3.03 9.66 4.03
CA GLU A 96 4.03 10.07 3.03
C GLU A 96 4.20 9.00 1.95
N ASN A 97 4.18 7.71 2.32
CA ASN A 97 4.36 6.58 1.40
C ASN A 97 3.04 5.96 0.91
N ARG A 98 1.95 6.74 0.89
CA ARG A 98 0.62 6.25 0.49
C ARG A 98 0.61 5.63 -0.90
N TYR A 99 -0.29 4.69 -1.11
CA TYR A 99 -0.39 3.94 -2.36
C TYR A 99 -1.81 3.43 -2.59
N HIS A 100 -2.17 3.19 -3.84
CA HIS A 100 -3.46 2.60 -4.18
C HIS A 100 -3.21 1.36 -5.03
N PRO A 101 -3.40 0.13 -4.49
CA PRO A 101 -2.95 -1.10 -5.15
C PRO A 101 -3.53 -1.29 -6.56
N ILE A 102 -4.78 -0.91 -6.79
CA ILE A 102 -5.41 -1.00 -8.12
C ILE A 102 -4.86 0.05 -9.08
N GLN A 103 -4.69 1.31 -8.66
CA GLN A 103 -4.14 2.37 -9.52
C GLN A 103 -2.69 2.04 -9.88
N ASP A 104 -1.89 1.63 -8.90
CA ASP A 104 -0.49 1.25 -9.10
C ASP A 104 -0.37 0.08 -10.09
N CYS A 105 -1.22 -0.95 -9.92
CA CYS A 105 -1.28 -2.07 -10.85
C CYS A 105 -1.62 -1.59 -12.27
N LEU A 106 -2.73 -0.85 -12.45
CA LEU A 106 -3.18 -0.38 -13.76
C LEU A 106 -2.17 0.57 -14.43
N ALA A 107 -1.51 1.45 -13.66
CA ALA A 107 -0.49 2.37 -14.16
C ALA A 107 0.81 1.67 -14.55
N SER A 108 1.10 0.49 -14.00
CA SER A 108 2.28 -0.31 -14.34
C SER A 108 2.12 -1.14 -15.63
N LEU A 109 0.89 -1.32 -16.13
CA LEU A 109 0.62 -2.17 -17.28
C LEU A 109 1.16 -1.54 -18.57
N VAL A 110 1.82 -2.35 -19.39
CA VAL A 110 2.24 -1.99 -20.75
C VAL A 110 1.38 -2.76 -21.74
N TRP A 111 0.73 -2.05 -22.66
CA TRP A 111 -0.09 -2.68 -23.67
C TRP A 111 0.76 -3.48 -24.67
N ASP A 112 0.49 -4.77 -24.76
CA ASP A 112 1.22 -5.75 -25.57
C ASP A 112 0.69 -5.88 -27.01
N LYS A 113 -0.17 -4.96 -27.44
CA LYS A 113 -0.80 -4.94 -28.78
C LYS A 113 -1.82 -6.04 -29.05
N VAL A 114 -2.19 -6.86 -28.05
CA VAL A 114 -3.21 -7.90 -28.24
C VAL A 114 -4.59 -7.39 -27.79
N PRO A 115 -5.59 -7.29 -28.69
CA PRO A 115 -6.94 -6.86 -28.34
C PRO A 115 -7.69 -7.99 -27.63
N ARG A 116 -7.83 -7.89 -26.30
CA ARG A 116 -8.46 -8.94 -25.48
C ARG A 116 -9.94 -8.74 -25.21
N ILE A 117 -10.44 -7.51 -25.25
CA ILE A 117 -11.81 -7.18 -24.84
C ILE A 117 -12.84 -7.95 -25.69
N ARG A 118 -12.68 -7.94 -27.01
CA ARG A 118 -13.58 -8.63 -27.96
C ARG A 118 -13.82 -10.10 -27.65
N GLY A 119 -12.76 -10.83 -27.28
CA GLY A 119 -12.82 -12.26 -26.99
C GLY A 119 -13.07 -12.61 -25.52
N CYS A 120 -13.04 -11.63 -24.61
CA CYS A 120 -12.98 -11.89 -23.17
C CYS A 120 -14.23 -12.59 -22.64
N LEU A 121 -15.43 -12.04 -22.88
CA LEU A 121 -16.67 -12.64 -22.40
C LEU A 121 -16.97 -13.98 -23.09
N HIS A 122 -16.59 -14.13 -24.36
CA HIS A 122 -16.69 -15.42 -25.04
C HIS A 122 -15.80 -16.48 -24.38
N HIS A 123 -14.53 -16.14 -24.14
CA HIS A 123 -13.55 -17.06 -23.59
C HIS A 123 -13.90 -17.55 -22.17
N PHE A 124 -14.38 -16.65 -21.32
CA PHE A 124 -14.66 -16.98 -19.91
C PHE A 124 -16.12 -17.40 -19.65
N LEU A 125 -17.08 -16.91 -20.44
CA LEU A 125 -18.52 -17.04 -20.15
C LEU A 125 -19.34 -17.57 -21.34
N GLY A 126 -18.72 -17.89 -22.47
CA GLY A 126 -19.42 -18.43 -23.65
C GLY A 126 -20.32 -17.42 -24.38
N ALA A 127 -20.22 -16.13 -24.08
CA ALA A 127 -20.99 -15.09 -24.75
C ALA A 127 -20.67 -15.02 -26.26
N GLU A 128 -21.60 -14.48 -27.05
CA GLU A 128 -21.37 -14.25 -28.48
C GLU A 128 -20.21 -13.27 -28.70
N GLN A 129 -19.40 -13.50 -29.73
CA GLN A 129 -18.44 -12.52 -30.21
C GLN A 129 -19.11 -11.52 -31.14
N SER A 130 -19.70 -10.46 -30.58
CA SER A 130 -20.34 -9.39 -31.34
C SER A 130 -19.87 -8.01 -30.90
N ASP A 131 -20.04 -7.01 -31.77
CA ASP A 131 -19.69 -5.62 -31.45
C ASP A 131 -20.50 -5.09 -30.25
N TYR A 132 -21.71 -5.61 -30.05
CA TYR A 132 -22.53 -5.33 -28.88
C TYR A 132 -21.85 -5.81 -27.59
N VAL A 133 -21.46 -7.09 -27.54
CA VAL A 133 -20.80 -7.69 -26.36
C VAL A 133 -19.47 -7.01 -26.05
N GLU A 134 -18.68 -6.69 -27.09
CA GLU A 134 -17.44 -5.93 -26.95
C GLU A 134 -17.70 -4.52 -26.38
N THR A 135 -18.72 -3.82 -26.87
CA THR A 135 -19.08 -2.47 -26.41
C THR A 135 -19.54 -2.50 -24.95
N CYS A 136 -20.40 -3.45 -24.56
CA CYS A 136 -20.86 -3.61 -23.19
C CYS A 136 -19.69 -3.84 -22.22
N LEU A 137 -18.76 -4.74 -22.56
CA LEU A 137 -17.59 -4.97 -21.72
C LEU A 137 -16.65 -3.76 -21.68
N THR A 138 -16.42 -3.11 -22.83
CA THR A 138 -15.58 -1.90 -22.91
C THR A 138 -16.12 -0.82 -21.98
N HIS A 139 -17.41 -0.53 -22.07
CA HIS A 139 -18.07 0.47 -21.23
C HIS A 139 -17.97 0.12 -19.74
N PHE A 140 -18.24 -1.14 -19.39
CA PHE A 140 -18.11 -1.63 -18.02
C PHE A 140 -16.71 -1.45 -17.45
N LEU A 141 -15.67 -1.86 -18.20
CA LEU A 141 -14.28 -1.73 -17.77
C LEU A 141 -13.84 -0.27 -17.66
N LEU A 142 -14.17 0.57 -18.65
CA LEU A 142 -13.85 2.00 -18.62
C LEU A 142 -14.54 2.70 -17.44
N GLY A 143 -15.80 2.38 -17.16
CA GLY A 143 -16.52 2.88 -15.99
C GLY A 143 -15.87 2.47 -14.67
N ALA A 144 -15.50 1.19 -14.53
CA ALA A 144 -14.82 0.68 -13.35
C ALA A 144 -13.45 1.36 -13.13
N ILE A 145 -12.64 1.48 -14.19
CA ILE A 145 -11.36 2.19 -14.17
C ILE A 145 -11.57 3.65 -13.77
N ASN A 146 -12.56 4.32 -14.37
CA ASN A 146 -12.85 5.72 -14.07
C ASN A 146 -13.19 5.94 -12.59
N ARG A 147 -13.93 5.02 -11.96
CA ARG A 147 -14.21 5.07 -10.51
C ARG A 147 -12.96 4.97 -9.63
N VAL A 148 -12.00 4.14 -10.05
CA VAL A 148 -10.76 3.95 -9.31
C VAL A 148 -9.87 5.20 -9.38
N PHE A 149 -9.79 5.86 -10.54
CA PHE A 149 -8.97 7.06 -10.72
C PHE A 149 -9.66 8.38 -10.33
N HIS A 150 -10.99 8.41 -10.31
CA HIS A 150 -11.80 9.57 -9.91
C HIS A 150 -12.79 9.17 -8.80
N PRO A 151 -12.32 9.06 -7.54
CA PRO A 151 -13.18 8.79 -6.40
C PRO A 151 -14.37 9.75 -6.32
N GLY A 152 -15.56 9.23 -6.07
CA GLY A 152 -16.80 10.01 -6.04
C GLY A 152 -17.48 10.21 -7.40
N CYS A 153 -16.88 9.74 -8.51
CA CYS A 153 -17.59 9.76 -9.79
C CYS A 153 -18.79 8.78 -9.79
N LYS A 154 -19.91 9.23 -10.37
CA LYS A 154 -21.13 8.44 -10.47
C LYS A 154 -21.00 7.45 -11.63
N TYR A 155 -21.19 6.17 -11.34
CA TYR A 155 -21.31 5.10 -12.33
C TYR A 155 -22.14 3.97 -11.70
N GLU A 156 -23.36 3.78 -12.20
CA GLU A 156 -24.40 2.89 -11.64
C GLU A 156 -24.76 1.75 -12.60
N GLU A 157 -23.94 1.53 -13.62
CA GLU A 157 -24.18 0.49 -14.62
C GLU A 157 -23.54 -0.83 -14.20
N MET A 158 -24.27 -1.91 -14.43
CA MET A 158 -23.85 -3.27 -14.11
C MET A 158 -23.89 -4.13 -15.36
N LEU A 159 -22.85 -4.94 -15.55
CA LEU A 159 -22.85 -5.96 -16.58
C LEU A 159 -23.80 -7.09 -16.17
N CYS A 160 -24.94 -7.21 -16.86
CA CYS A 160 -25.89 -8.30 -16.64
C CYS A 160 -25.42 -9.54 -17.42
N LEU A 161 -25.14 -10.62 -16.70
CA LEU A 161 -24.75 -11.90 -17.27
C LEU A 161 -25.96 -12.84 -17.23
N VAL A 162 -26.44 -13.25 -18.40
CA VAL A 162 -27.57 -14.18 -18.53
C VAL A 162 -27.06 -15.46 -19.17
N GLY A 163 -27.17 -16.57 -18.44
CA GLY A 163 -26.87 -17.91 -18.96
C GLY A 163 -28.10 -18.52 -19.64
N GLY A 164 -27.86 -19.47 -20.54
CA GLY A 164 -28.88 -20.46 -20.93
C GLY A 164 -28.82 -21.64 -19.97
N GLU A 165 -29.97 -22.09 -19.47
CA GLU A 165 -30.09 -23.39 -18.80
C GLU A 165 -29.75 -24.55 -19.75
#